data_AF-A0A0Q1EBT4-F1
#
_entry.id   AF-A0A0Q1EBT4-F1
#
_cell.length_a   1.000
_cell.length_b   1.000
_cell.length_c   1.000
_cell.angle_alpha   90.00
_cell.angle_beta   90.00
_cell.angle_gamma   90.00
#
_symmetry.space_group_name_H-M   'P 1'
#
loop_
_entity.id
_entity.type
_entity.pdbx_description
1 polymer ?
#
loop_
_entity_poly.entity_id
_entity_poly.type
_entity_poly.pdbx_seq_one_letter_code
_entity_poly.pdbx_strand_id
1 'polypeptide(L)'
;MPHPRHPAELSSRVNDQLKTHLRGPGRVLRSRLPDLVYQEIWSYLIVHHAISDLTAQASAAADLDPDSISFAKALRLIRRTATGTADIPPSGLD
;
A
#
# COMPACT_ATOMS: atom_id res chain seq x y z
N MET A 1 -20.10 -6.89 -19.21
CA MET A 1 -20.76 -6.18 -18.10
C MET A 1 -19.90 -6.42 -16.86
N PRO A 2 -19.25 -5.41 -16.27
CA PRO A 2 -18.45 -5.63 -15.07
C PRO A 2 -19.39 -5.97 -13.91
N HIS A 3 -19.17 -7.13 -13.29
CA HIS A 3 -19.94 -7.56 -12.13
C HIS A 3 -19.52 -6.70 -10.93
N PRO A 4 -20.43 -6.01 -10.23
CA PRO A 4 -20.08 -5.35 -8.98
C PRO A 4 -19.61 -6.42 -7.98
N ARG A 5 -18.34 -6.30 -7.54
CA ARG A 5 -17.76 -7.21 -6.55
C ARG A 5 -18.41 -6.99 -5.19
N HIS A 6 -18.66 -8.08 -4.47
CA HIS A 6 -19.35 -8.03 -3.19
C HIS A 6 -18.47 -7.28 -2.17
N PRO A 7 -19.03 -6.43 -1.27
CA PRO A 7 -18.24 -5.61 -0.33
C PRO A 7 -17.23 -6.40 0.51
N ALA A 8 -17.56 -7.64 0.86
CA ALA A 8 -16.68 -8.54 1.61
C ALA A 8 -15.41 -8.93 0.81
N GLU A 9 -15.52 -9.12 -0.50
CA GLU A 9 -14.40 -9.47 -1.37
C GLU A 9 -13.43 -8.29 -1.52
N LEU A 10 -13.96 -7.06 -1.54
CA LEU A 10 -13.16 -5.85 -1.57
C LEU A 10 -12.34 -5.70 -0.28
N SER A 11 -12.98 -5.92 0.88
CA SER A 11 -12.31 -5.90 2.19
C SER A 11 -11.23 -6.97 2.29
N SER A 12 -11.52 -8.20 1.83
CA SER A 12 -10.55 -9.30 1.76
C SER A 12 -9.33 -8.93 0.90
N ARG A 13 -9.56 -8.38 -0.30
CA ARG A 13 -8.48 -7.99 -1.21
C ARG A 13 -7.61 -6.87 -0.65
N VAL A 14 -8.21 -5.85 -0.02
CA VAL A 14 -7.45 -4.77 0.63
C VAL A 14 -6.60 -5.33 1.77
N ASN A 15 -7.17 -6.24 2.57
CA ASN A 15 -6.44 -6.90 3.65
C ASN A 15 -5.23 -7.72 3.11
N ASP A 16 -5.38 -8.42 1.99
CA ASP A 16 -4.29 -9.14 1.34
C ASP A 16 -3.21 -8.19 0.80
N GLN A 17 -3.59 -7.09 0.14
CA GLN A 17 -2.66 -6.06 -0.33
C GLN A 17 -1.86 -5.45 0.82
N LEU A 18 -2.52 -5.14 1.94
CA LEU A 18 -1.90 -4.52 3.10
C LEU A 18 -0.99 -5.50 3.84
N LYS A 19 -1.52 -6.65 4.27
CA LYS A 19 -0.82 -7.59 5.15
C LYS A 19 0.22 -8.43 4.41
N THR A 20 -0.10 -8.88 3.20
CA THR A 20 0.75 -9.84 2.47
C THR A 20 1.72 -9.14 1.55
N HIS A 21 1.28 -8.12 0.81
CA HIS A 21 2.13 -7.48 -0.19
C HIS A 21 2.90 -6.26 0.34
N LEU A 22 2.22 -5.34 1.02
CA LEU A 22 2.84 -4.10 1.48
C LEU A 22 3.71 -4.33 2.71
N ARG A 23 3.12 -4.81 3.81
CA ARG A 23 3.84 -5.15 5.04
C ARG A 23 4.80 -6.33 4.87
N GLY A 24 4.35 -7.34 4.11
CA GLY A 24 5.05 -8.60 3.93
C GLY A 24 4.56 -9.70 4.89
N PRO A 25 4.55 -10.96 4.44
CA PRO A 25 4.02 -12.08 5.22
C PRO A 25 4.82 -12.30 6.50
N GLY A 26 4.14 -12.70 7.57
CA GLY A 26 4.78 -13.13 8.83
C GLY A 26 5.58 -12.07 9.58
N ARG A 27 5.54 -10.80 9.15
CA ARG A 27 6.18 -9.71 9.91
C ARG A 27 5.47 -9.52 11.26
N VAL A 28 6.17 -8.91 12.21
CA VAL A 28 5.60 -8.32 13.44
C VAL A 28 5.81 -6.81 13.35
N LEU A 29 4.96 -6.01 13.99
CA LEU A 29 5.20 -4.57 14.11
C LEU A 29 6.52 -4.32 14.85
N ARG A 30 7.24 -3.28 14.46
CA ARG A 30 8.63 -3.03 14.91
C ARG A 30 8.69 -2.54 16.35
N SER A 31 7.72 -1.71 16.74
CA SER A 31 7.67 -1.12 18.09
C SER A 31 6.72 -1.88 19.02
N ARG A 32 7.01 -1.81 20.32
CA ARG A 32 6.11 -2.24 21.40
C ARG A 32 5.42 -1.05 22.10
N LEU A 33 5.76 0.18 21.73
CA LEU A 33 5.12 1.39 22.24
C LEU A 33 3.83 1.66 21.45
N PRO A 34 2.67 1.87 22.12
CA PRO A 34 1.38 2.06 21.46
C PRO A 34 1.39 3.15 20.39
N ASP A 35 1.98 4.31 20.65
CA ASP A 35 1.98 5.44 19.72
C ASP A 35 2.74 5.12 18.42
N LEU A 36 3.89 4.46 18.55
CA LEU A 36 4.69 4.03 17.40
C LEU A 36 4.02 2.88 16.63
N VAL A 37 3.22 2.05 17.31
CA VAL A 37 2.38 1.03 16.67
C VAL A 37 1.30 1.69 15.80
N TYR A 38 0.61 2.72 16.31
CA TYR A 38 -0.35 3.48 15.52
C TYR A 38 0.32 4.14 14.31
N GLN A 39 1.48 4.77 14.51
CA GLN A 39 2.24 5.37 13.42
C GLN A 39 2.61 4.36 12.34
N GLU A 40 3.07 3.15 12.72
CA GLU A 40 3.41 2.11 11.75
C GLU A 40 2.16 1.63 10.97
N ILE A 41 1.02 1.47 11.63
CA ILE A 41 -0.25 1.12 10.97
C ILE A 41 -0.66 2.22 9.98
N TRP A 42 -0.63 3.49 10.40
CA TRP A 42 -0.93 4.62 9.54
C TRP A 42 0.02 4.70 8.34
N SER A 43 1.30 4.42 8.53
CA SER A 43 2.28 4.34 7.44
C SER A 43 1.86 3.32 6.37
N TYR A 44 1.45 2.12 6.78
CA TYR A 44 0.96 1.13 5.81
C TYR A 44 -0.31 1.58 5.08
N LEU A 45 -1.24 2.22 5.77
CA LEU A 45 -2.49 2.72 5.15
C LEU A 45 -2.22 3.84 4.15
N ILE A 46 -1.36 4.80 4.51
CA ILE A 46 -0.98 5.92 3.62
C ILE A 46 -0.28 5.39 2.38
N VAL A 47 0.68 4.47 2.54
CA VAL A 47 1.39 3.89 1.38
C VAL A 47 0.45 3.06 0.50
N HIS A 48 -0.49 2.31 1.09
CA HIS A 48 -1.51 1.59 0.31
C HIS A 48 -2.37 2.54 -0.53
N HIS A 49 -2.85 3.63 0.08
CA HIS A 49 -3.63 4.64 -0.61
C HIS A 49 -2.83 5.30 -1.74
N ALA A 50 -1.59 5.74 -1.48
CA ALA A 50 -0.74 6.35 -2.49
C ALA A 50 -0.48 5.43 -3.71
N ILE A 51 -0.26 4.13 -3.49
CA ILE A 51 -0.08 3.17 -4.58
C ILE A 51 -1.38 2.98 -5.36
N SER A 52 -2.53 2.94 -4.66
CA SER A 52 -3.84 2.78 -5.28
C SER A 52 -4.17 3.99 -6.17
N ASP A 53 -3.89 5.19 -5.68
CA ASP A 53 -4.10 6.44 -6.42
C ASP A 53 -3.19 6.55 -7.63
N LEU A 54 -1.90 6.23 -7.49
CA LEU A 54 -0.97 6.17 -8.61
C LEU A 54 -1.40 5.15 -9.66
N THR A 55 -1.94 4.01 -9.23
CA THR A 55 -2.45 2.97 -10.12
C THR A 55 -3.70 3.44 -10.87
N ALA A 56 -4.63 4.12 -10.17
CA ALA A 56 -5.82 4.69 -10.78
C ALA A 56 -5.45 5.76 -11.83
N GLN A 57 -4.51 6.66 -11.49
CA GLN A 57 -4.00 7.69 -12.41
C GLN A 57 -3.33 7.06 -13.65
N ALA A 58 -2.48 6.05 -13.45
CA ALA A 58 -1.82 5.35 -14.55
C ALA A 58 -2.80 4.61 -15.46
N SER A 59 -3.84 4.01 -14.89
CA SER A 59 -4.88 3.32 -15.64
C SER A 59 -5.70 4.29 -16.47
N ALA A 60 -6.10 5.42 -15.88
CA ALA A 60 -6.80 6.49 -16.58
C ALA A 60 -5.96 7.08 -17.73
N ALA A 61 -4.66 7.31 -17.51
CA ALA A 61 -3.75 7.81 -18.54
C ALA A 61 -3.53 6.82 -19.70
N ALA A 62 -3.72 5.53 -19.46
CA ALA A 62 -3.53 4.47 -20.45
C ALA A 62 -4.85 3.94 -21.06
N ASP A 63 -5.99 4.52 -20.69
CA ASP A 63 -7.33 4.02 -21.04
C ASP A 63 -7.53 2.52 -20.70
N LEU A 64 -6.99 2.11 -19.55
CA LEU A 64 -7.07 0.74 -19.04
C LEU A 64 -8.06 0.66 -17.87
N ASP A 65 -8.66 -0.51 -17.70
CA ASP A 65 -9.42 -0.83 -16.48
C ASP A 65 -8.46 -0.76 -15.26
N PRO A 66 -8.78 0.03 -14.21
CA PRO A 66 -7.98 0.10 -12.98
C PRO A 66 -7.66 -1.26 -12.34
N ASP A 67 -8.55 -2.24 -12.50
CA ASP A 67 -8.34 -3.59 -11.96
C ASP A 67 -7.33 -4.44 -12.76
N SER A 68 -7.00 -4.02 -13.98
CA SER A 68 -6.02 -4.69 -14.83
C SER A 68 -4.58 -4.52 -14.33
N ILE A 69 -4.31 -3.46 -13.56
CA ILE A 69 -3.00 -3.21 -12.98
C ILE A 69 -2.89 -3.90 -11.61
N SER A 70 -1.99 -4.89 -11.54
CA SER A 70 -1.71 -5.60 -10.30
C SER A 70 -1.01 -4.70 -9.28
N PHE A 71 -1.62 -4.54 -8.10
CA PHE A 71 -1.04 -3.82 -6.96
C PHE A 71 0.38 -4.31 -6.61
N ALA A 72 0.62 -5.62 -6.60
CA ALA A 72 1.93 -6.18 -6.28
C ALA A 72 3.00 -5.80 -7.33
N LYS A 73 2.62 -5.72 -8.61
CA LYS A 73 3.52 -5.25 -9.67
C LYS A 73 3.80 -3.75 -9.50
N ALA A 74 2.78 -2.93 -9.25
CA ALA A 74 2.93 -1.50 -8.98
C ALA A 74 3.87 -1.24 -7.78
N LEU A 75 3.63 -1.92 -6.65
CA LEU A 75 4.48 -1.85 -5.46
C LEU A 75 5.94 -2.22 -5.77
N ARG A 76 6.18 -3.29 -6.54
CA ARG A 76 7.53 -3.70 -6.93
C ARG A 76 8.22 -2.65 -7.79
N LEU A 77 7.49 -2.01 -8.71
CA LEU A 77 8.01 -0.92 -9.54
C LEU A 77 8.36 0.29 -8.67
N ILE A 78 7.45 0.73 -7.81
CA ILE A 78 7.66 1.87 -6.90
C ILE A 78 8.87 1.64 -5.99
N ARG A 79 9.00 0.43 -5.39
CA ARG A 79 10.16 0.10 -4.54
C ARG A 79 11.49 0.17 -5.28
N ARG A 80 11.54 -0.18 -6.57
CA ARG A 80 12.78 -0.09 -7.36
C ARG A 80 13.15 1.36 -7.70
N THR A 81 12.18 2.26 -7.75
CA THR A 81 12.41 3.68 -8.09
C THR A 81 12.62 4.54 -6.85
N ALA A 82 12.07 4.14 -5.69
CA ALA A 82 12.12 4.91 -4.44
C ALA A 82 13.42 4.75 -3.64
N THR A 83 14.40 3.99 -4.12
CA THR A 83 15.68 3.69 -3.44
C THR A 83 16.56 4.91 -3.15
N GLY A 84 16.14 6.13 -3.50
CA GLY A 84 16.84 7.38 -3.18
C GLY A 84 16.19 8.29 -2.11
N THR A 85 14.97 8.00 -1.63
CA THR A 85 14.14 9.04 -0.97
C THR A 85 13.63 8.71 0.43
N ALA A 86 14.07 7.62 1.06
CA ALA A 86 13.36 7.03 2.20
C ALA A 86 14.11 7.03 3.55
N ASP A 87 14.91 8.05 3.85
CA ASP A 87 15.32 8.35 5.23
C ASP A 87 14.42 9.44 5.81
N ILE A 88 13.28 9.03 6.38
CA ILE A 88 12.51 9.86 7.30
C ILE A 88 12.77 9.29 8.70
N PRO A 89 13.68 9.90 9.49
CA PRO A 89 13.96 9.41 10.82
C PRO A 89 12.68 9.50 11.68
N PRO A 90 12.36 8.47 12.49
CA PRO A 90 11.28 8.57 13.46
C PRO A 90 11.73 9.61 14.50
N SER A 91 11.13 10.80 14.46
CA SER A 91 11.42 12.01 15.25
C SER A 91 12.80 12.63 15.05
N GLY A 92 12.84 13.80 14.40
CA GLY A 92 13.92 14.75 14.55
C GLY A 92 13.60 15.72 15.70
N LEU A 93 14.44 15.65 16.75
CA LEU A 93 14.73 16.66 17.79
C LEU A 93 13.58 17.11 18.72
N ASP A 94 13.79 16.81 20.01
CA ASP A 94 13.28 17.44 21.25
C ASP A 94 11.83 17.97 21.32
#